data_AF-A0A942GSE1-F1
#
_entry.id   AF-A0A942GSE1-F1
#
_cell.length_a   1.000
_cell.length_b   1.000
_cell.length_c   1.000
_cell.angle_alpha   90.00
_cell.angle_beta   90.00
_cell.angle_gamma   90.00
#
_symmetry.space_group_name_H-M   'P 1'
#
loop_
_entity.id
_entity.type
_entity.pdbx_description
1 polymer ?
#
loop_
_entity_poly.entity_id
_entity_poly.type
_entity_poly.pdbx_seq_one_letter_code
_entity_poly.pdbx_strand_id
1 'polypeptide(L)'
;MLSDDSPLKREFIYLSLFTTWNLTKHAAASLIVSSAAFYIYRVVAPRREASSIGIIGGADGPTAIFISCKVLPALIHNLLFVGLFILLMVLYSPIKNWLQALGK
;
A
#
# COMPACT_ATOMS: atom_id res chain seq x y z
N MET A 1 41.68 -17.25 13.88
CA MET A 1 40.29 -16.83 13.63
C MET A 1 40.28 -15.97 12.38
N LEU A 2 40.35 -16.58 11.20
CA LEU A 2 40.14 -15.88 9.94
C LEU A 2 38.63 -15.87 9.69
N SER A 3 38.03 -14.69 9.57
CA SER A 3 36.64 -14.57 9.10
C SER A 3 36.63 -14.98 7.61
N ASP A 4 36.15 -16.19 7.37
CA ASP A 4 35.88 -16.69 6.02
C ASP A 4 34.62 -15.99 5.48
N ASP A 5 34.83 -14.74 5.03
CA ASP A 5 33.86 -13.87 4.37
C ASP A 5 33.96 -13.98 2.84
N SER A 6 34.15 -15.20 2.33
CA SER A 6 34.23 -15.45 0.90
C SER A 6 32.94 -15.02 0.18
N PRO A 7 33.02 -14.32 -0.97
CA PRO A 7 31.84 -13.78 -1.68
C PRO A 7 30.83 -14.87 -2.06
N LEU A 8 31.31 -16.09 -2.32
CA LEU A 8 30.51 -17.31 -2.53
C LEU A 8 29.56 -17.64 -1.37
N LYS A 9 29.98 -17.44 -0.12
CA LYS A 9 29.16 -17.74 1.06
C LYS A 9 28.00 -16.76 1.20
N ARG A 10 28.21 -15.49 0.83
CA ARG A 10 27.17 -14.46 0.79
C ARG A 10 26.12 -14.79 -0.27
N GLU A 11 26.54 -15.15 -1.49
CA GLU A 11 25.61 -15.54 -2.55
C GLU A 11 24.76 -16.76 -2.15
N PHE A 12 25.36 -17.74 -1.48
CA PHE A 12 24.64 -18.91 -0.95
C PHE A 12 23.61 -18.53 0.12
N ILE A 13 23.93 -17.58 1.01
CA ILE A 13 23.01 -17.07 2.03
C ILE A 13 21.82 -16.35 1.38
N TYR A 14 22.06 -15.49 0.39
CA TYR A 14 20.98 -14.82 -0.34
C TYR A 14 20.08 -15.84 -1.07
N LEU A 15 20.66 -16.80 -1.77
CA LEU A 15 19.91 -17.88 -2.43
C LEU A 15 19.07 -18.70 -1.44
N SER A 16 19.60 -19.00 -0.24
CA SER A 16 18.85 -19.73 0.79
C SER A 16 17.68 -18.93 1.39
N LEU A 17 17.81 -17.59 1.48
CA LEU A 17 16.74 -16.69 1.88
C LEU A 17 15.59 -16.66 0.85
N PHE A 18 15.92 -16.72 -0.44
CA PHE A 18 14.94 -16.78 -1.53
C PHE A 18 14.34 -18.19 -1.74
N THR A 19 15.06 -19.26 -1.42
CA THR A 19 14.55 -20.63 -1.62
C THR A 19 13.46 -21.02 -0.61
N THR A 20 13.42 -20.39 0.57
CA THR A 20 12.39 -20.63 1.62
C THR A 20 11.23 -19.63 1.55
N TRP A 21 11.03 -19.04 0.38
CA TRP A 21 10.05 -17.98 0.17
C TRP A 21 8.62 -18.54 0.06
N ASN A 22 7.90 -18.45 1.17
CA ASN A 22 6.53 -18.96 1.32
C ASN A 22 5.48 -17.87 1.14
N LEU A 23 4.25 -18.28 0.82
CA LEU A 23 3.09 -17.39 0.62
C LEU A 23 2.87 -16.46 1.82
N THR A 24 3.05 -16.97 3.04
CA THR A 24 2.90 -16.19 4.28
C THR A 24 3.87 -15.02 4.37
N LYS A 25 5.14 -15.21 3.97
CA LYS A 25 6.14 -14.13 3.94
C LYS A 25 5.77 -13.09 2.88
N HIS A 26 5.24 -13.54 1.75
CA HIS A 26 4.76 -12.63 0.70
C HIS A 26 3.55 -11.82 1.12
N ALA A 27 2.60 -12.44 1.82
CA ALA A 27 1.41 -11.76 2.34
C ALA A 27 1.76 -10.73 3.41
N ALA A 28 2.72 -11.04 4.29
CA ALA A 28 3.22 -10.08 5.25
C ALA A 28 3.92 -8.89 4.54
N ALA A 29 4.77 -9.17 3.53
CA ALA A 29 5.45 -8.15 2.77
C ALA A 29 4.49 -7.25 1.99
N SER A 30 3.47 -7.82 1.32
CA SER A 30 2.49 -7.04 0.57
C SER A 30 1.66 -6.15 1.49
N LEU A 31 1.32 -6.61 2.69
CA LEU A 31 0.61 -5.81 3.68
C LEU A 31 1.44 -4.62 4.17
N ILE A 32 2.74 -4.83 4.41
CA ILE A 32 3.68 -3.76 4.78
C ILE A 32 3.78 -2.72 3.66
N VAL A 33 3.98 -3.16 2.42
CA VAL A 33 4.10 -2.26 1.25
C VAL A 33 2.83 -1.45 1.04
N SER A 34 1.66 -2.09 1.05
CA SER A 34 0.39 -1.39 0.88
C SER A 34 0.12 -0.40 2.01
N SER A 35 0.47 -0.75 3.26
CA SER A 35 0.30 0.14 4.42
C SER A 35 1.22 1.35 4.34
N ALA A 36 2.49 1.14 3.99
CA ALA A 36 3.45 2.22 3.78
C ALA A 36 3.00 3.17 2.65
N ALA A 37 2.54 2.62 1.53
CA ALA A 37 2.04 3.40 0.40
C ALA A 37 0.81 4.24 0.79
N PHE A 38 -0.13 3.66 1.54
CA PHE A 38 -1.30 4.37 2.05
C PHE A 38 -0.91 5.49 3.03
N TYR A 39 0.05 5.23 3.92
CA TYR A 39 0.55 6.22 4.85
C TYR A 39 1.23 7.40 4.13
N ILE A 40 2.13 7.11 3.18
CA ILE A 40 2.79 8.14 2.37
C ILE A 40 1.76 8.96 1.61
N TYR A 41 0.79 8.30 0.97
CA TYR A 41 -0.29 8.99 0.28
C TYR A 41 -1.08 9.91 1.21
N ARG A 42 -1.38 9.49 2.45
CA ARG A 42 -2.10 10.33 3.43
C ARG A 42 -1.31 11.55 3.89
N VAL A 43 0.02 11.48 3.91
CA VAL A 43 0.91 12.59 4.30
C VAL A 43 1.17 13.54 3.14
N VAL A 44 1.36 13.01 1.93
CA VAL A 44 1.73 13.78 0.74
C VAL A 44 0.51 14.33 -0.02
N ALA A 45 -0.64 13.64 0.03
CA ALA A 45 -1.82 14.09 -0.70
C ALA A 45 -2.31 15.44 -0.17
N PRO A 46 -2.52 16.44 -1.06
CA PRO A 46 -3.03 17.74 -0.65
C PRO A 46 -4.43 17.57 -0.06
N ARG A 47 -4.63 18.04 1.18
CA ARG A 47 -5.93 18.06 1.85
C ARG A 47 -6.83 19.11 1.19
N ARG A 48 -7.39 18.81 0.01
CA ARG A 48 -8.43 19.63 -0.62
C ARG A 48 -9.79 19.30 -0.03
N GLU A 49 -9.94 19.51 1.27
CA GLU A 49 -11.25 19.54 1.92
C GLU A 49 -11.83 20.94 1.76
N ALA A 50 -12.24 21.28 0.53
CA ALA A 50 -13.16 22.39 0.33
C ALA A 50 -14.54 21.93 0.84
N SER A 51 -14.81 22.21 2.11
CA SER A 51 -16.17 22.26 2.67
C SER A 51 -16.86 23.46 2.01
N SER A 52 -17.83 23.21 1.14
CA SER A 52 -18.69 24.27 0.62
C SER A 52 -19.70 24.60 1.71
N ILE A 53 -19.48 25.72 2.41
CA ILE A 53 -20.43 26.29 3.35
C ILE A 53 -21.40 27.14 2.52
N GLY A 54 -22.59 26.60 2.30
CA GLY A 54 -23.71 27.36 1.74
C GLY A 54 -24.46 28.03 2.88
N ILE A 55 -24.44 29.36 2.93
CA ILE A 55 -25.31 30.15 3.82
C ILE A 55 -26.53 30.55 3.00
N ILE A 56 -27.70 29.98 3.32
CA ILE A 56 -28.96 30.38 2.70
C ILE A 56 -29.61 31.39 3.65
N GLY A 57 -29.56 32.66 3.28
CA GLY A 57 -30.18 33.75 4.03
C GLY A 57 -31.70 33.72 3.90
N GLY A 58 -32.41 33.86 5.01
CA GLY A 58 -33.85 34.12 5.03
C GLY A 58 -34.10 35.62 5.12
N ALA A 59 -35.04 36.15 4.34
CA ALA A 59 -35.44 37.55 4.45
C ALA A 59 -36.09 37.88 5.81
N ASP A 60 -36.72 36.89 6.47
CA ASP A 60 -37.42 37.02 7.77
C ASP A 60 -37.46 35.69 8.57
N GLY A 61 -36.44 34.84 8.47
CA GLY A 61 -36.40 33.54 9.17
C GLY A 61 -34.98 33.08 9.55
N PRO A 62 -34.84 32.16 10.52
CA PRO A 62 -33.54 31.73 11.03
C PRO A 62 -32.65 31.18 9.89
N THR A 63 -31.40 31.65 9.85
CA THR A 63 -30.42 31.30 8.80
C THR A 63 -30.00 29.83 8.92
N ALA A 64 -30.11 29.07 7.84
CA ALA A 64 -29.68 27.67 7.79
C ALA A 64 -28.25 27.56 7.23
N ILE A 65 -27.37 26.87 7.98
CA ILE A 65 -25.99 26.56 7.58
C ILE A 65 -25.96 25.15 7.00
N PHE A 66 -25.62 25.01 5.72
CA PHE A 66 -25.46 23.70 5.07
C PHE A 66 -23.98 23.35 4.88
N ILE A 67 -23.57 22.23 5.46
CA ILE A 67 -22.22 21.64 5.30
C ILE A 67 -22.32 20.47 4.31
N SER A 68 -21.74 20.60 3.12
CA SER A 68 -21.68 19.49 2.16
C SER A 68 -20.59 18.48 2.56
N CYS A 69 -21.00 17.28 2.98
CA CYS A 69 -20.07 16.20 3.32
C CYS A 69 -19.59 15.46 2.04
N LYS A 70 -18.28 15.48 1.75
CA LYS A 70 -17.68 14.73 0.65
C LYS A 70 -17.36 13.30 1.12
N VAL A 71 -18.27 12.36 0.87
CA VAL A 71 -18.09 10.92 1.18
C VAL A 71 -17.17 10.21 0.16
N LEU A 72 -17.06 10.77 -1.05
CA LEU A 72 -16.36 10.15 -2.19
C LEU A 72 -14.83 9.99 -2.04
N PRO A 73 -14.08 10.93 -1.45
CA PRO A 73 -12.63 10.81 -1.31
C PRO A 73 -12.21 9.62 -0.44
N ALA A 74 -12.91 9.39 0.68
CA ALA A 74 -12.59 8.30 1.60
C ALA A 74 -12.71 6.92 0.94
N LEU A 75 -13.70 6.72 0.07
CA LEU A 75 -13.93 5.47 -0.63
C LEU A 75 -12.79 5.14 -1.62
N ILE A 76 -12.32 6.16 -2.35
CA ILE A 76 -11.22 6.01 -3.33
C ILE A 76 -9.93 5.59 -2.63
N HIS A 77 -9.66 6.12 -1.43
CA HIS A 77 -8.45 5.78 -0.67
C HIS A 77 -8.43 4.33 -0.21
N ASN A 78 -9.55 3.81 0.28
CA ASN A 78 -9.66 2.42 0.72
C ASN A 78 -9.52 1.46 -0.47
N LEU A 79 -10.07 1.84 -1.64
CA LEU A 79 -9.96 1.04 -2.85
C LEU A 79 -8.51 0.96 -3.36
N LEU A 80 -7.74 2.05 -3.25
CA LEU A 80 -6.34 2.07 -3.65
C LEU A 80 -5.47 1.13 -2.79
N PHE A 81 -5.70 1.12 -1.47
CA PHE A 81 -5.00 0.23 -0.54
C PHE A 81 -5.29 -1.25 -0.84
N VAL A 82 -6.58 -1.59 -0.96
CA VAL A 82 -7.01 -2.97 -1.21
C VAL A 82 -6.58 -3.44 -2.61
N GLY A 83 -6.73 -2.58 -3.62
CA GLY A 83 -6.32 -2.87 -4.99
C GLY A 83 -4.82 -3.16 -5.09
N LEU A 84 -3.98 -2.35 -4.42
CA LEU A 84 -2.54 -2.58 -4.38
C LEU A 84 -2.21 -3.91 -3.68
N PHE A 85 -2.83 -4.20 -2.53
CA PHE A 85 -2.60 -5.45 -1.81
C PHE A 85 -2.96 -6.69 -2.63
N ILE A 86 -4.13 -6.67 -3.29
CA ILE A 86 -4.58 -7.77 -4.15
C ILE A 86 -3.65 -7.94 -5.35
N LEU A 87 -3.24 -6.84 -5.99
CA LEU A 87 -2.32 -6.87 -7.12
C LEU A 87 -1.00 -7.54 -6.75
N LEU A 88 -0.41 -7.17 -5.60
CA LEU A 88 0.82 -7.80 -5.11
C LEU A 88 0.63 -9.29 -4.81
N MET A 89 -0.54 -9.69 -4.31
CA MET A 89 -0.87 -11.10 -4.07
C MET A 89 -1.01 -11.91 -5.35
N VAL A 90 -1.67 -11.37 -6.37
CA VAL A 90 -1.80 -12.02 -7.67
C VAL A 90 -0.42 -12.23 -8.32
N LEU A 91 0.49 -11.28 -8.13
CA LEU A 91 1.83 -11.32 -8.71
C LEU A 91 2.77 -12.36 -8.04
N TYR A 92 2.41 -12.90 -6.87
CA TYR A 92 3.21 -13.93 -6.19
C TYR A 92 3.45 -15.17 -7.07
N SER A 93 2.39 -15.69 -7.70
CA SER A 93 2.43 -16.93 -8.49
C SER A 93 3.41 -16.83 -9.68
N PRO A 94 3.32 -15.82 -10.56
CA PRO A 94 4.26 -15.70 -11.67
C PRO A 94 5.69 -15.43 -11.20
N ILE A 95 5.91 -14.60 -10.18
CA ILE A 95 7.27 -14.31 -9.68
C ILE A 95 7.92 -15.58 -9.13
N LYS A 96 7.18 -16.36 -8.34
CA LYS A 96 7.71 -17.60 -7.77
C LYS A 96 8.11 -18.60 -8.86
N ASN A 97 7.26 -18.78 -9.86
CA ASN A 97 7.53 -19.69 -10.97
C ASN A 97 8.77 -19.22 -11.77
N TRP A 98 8.94 -17.91 -11.94
CA TRP A 98 10.08 -17.34 -12.64
C TRP A 98 11.40 -17.52 -11.88
N LEU A 99 11.39 -17.28 -10.57
CA LEU A 99 12.55 -17.50 -9.70
C LEU A 99 13.00 -18.97 -9.69
N GLN A 100 12.05 -19.91 -9.69
CA GLN A 100 12.35 -21.33 -9.77
C GLN A 100 12.93 -21.75 -11.12
N ALA A 101 12.59 -21.06 -12.21
CA ALA A 101 13.16 -21.31 -13.54
C ALA A 101 14.61 -20.83 -13.65
N LEU A 102 14.99 -19.75 -12.96
CA LEU A 102 16.35 -19.22 -12.93
C LEU A 102 17.31 -20.00 -12.01
N GLY A 103 16.77 -20.74 -11.03
CA GLY A 103 17.55 -21.55 -10.10
C GLY A 103 17.87 -22.97 -10.59
N LYS A 104 17.43 -23.35 -11.80
CA LYS A 104 17.84 -24.57 -12.50
C LYS A 104 18.98 -24.25 -13.47
#